data_AF-A0A2T5LCY5-F1
#
_entry.id   AF-A0A2T5LCY5-F1
#
_cell.length_a   1.000
_cell.length_b   1.000
_cell.length_c   1.000
_cell.angle_alpha   90.00
_cell.angle_beta   90.00
_cell.angle_gamma   90.00
#
_symmetry.space_group_name_H-M   'P 1'
#
loop_
_entity.id
_entity.type
_entity.pdbx_description
1 polymer ?
#
loop_
_entity_poly.entity_id
_entity_poly.type
_entity_poly.pdbx_seq_one_letter_code
_entity_poly.pdbx_strand_id
1 'polypeptide(L)' 'MLDTIDMLEAIGSDASLRHATPNELSAFLEREHASPALTSAAASGDSSELFAELGYTVMHVPQVSQYFFGTTS' A
#
# COMPACT_ATOMS: atom_id res chain seq x y z
N MET A 1 9.34 6.88 25.36
CA MET A 1 8.38 6.07 24.60
C MET A 1 7.83 6.94 23.48
N LEU A 2 8.74 7.37 22.59
CA LEU A 2 8.50 8.21 21.41
C LEU A 2 8.44 7.31 20.14
N ASP A 3 8.86 6.05 20.29
CA ASP A 3 9.41 5.25 19.21
C ASP A 3 8.36 4.65 18.26
N THR A 4 7.09 4.56 18.66
CA THR A 4 6.05 3.98 17.80
C THR A 4 5.36 5.00 16.89
N ILE A 5 5.25 6.26 17.31
CA ILE A 5 4.64 7.32 16.49
C ILE A 5 5.62 7.79 15.41
N ASP A 6 6.89 7.99 15.76
CA ASP A 6 7.92 8.37 14.80
C ASP A 6 8.17 7.26 13.77
N MET A 7 8.02 5.99 14.18
CA MET A 7 8.09 4.84 13.28
C MET A 7 6.92 4.81 12.30
N LEU A 8 5.69 5.08 12.77
CA LEU A 8 4.51 5.15 11.90
C LEU A 8 4.58 6.35 10.94
N GLU A 9 5.13 7.49 11.41
CA GLU A 9 5.36 8.67 10.58
C GLU A 9 6.44 8.40 9.54
N ALA A 10 7.56 7.75 9.89
CA ALA A 10 8.58 7.33 8.93
C ALA A 10 8.02 6.37 7.86
N ILE A 11 7.18 5.40 8.26
CA ILE A 11 6.47 4.50 7.33
C ILE A 11 5.48 5.28 6.44
N GLY A 12 4.80 6.29 6.99
CA GLY A 12 3.88 7.14 6.24
C GLY A 12 4.56 8.14 5.30
N SER A 13 5.74 8.63 5.69
CA SER A 13 6.55 9.64 4.98
C SER A 13 7.36 9.05 3.85
N ASP A 14 7.81 7.79 3.93
CA ASP A 14 8.41 7.11 2.77
C ASP A 14 7.32 6.64 1.80
N ALA A 15 6.66 7.62 1.19
CA ALA A 15 5.70 7.42 0.11
C ALA A 15 6.40 7.22 -1.24
N SER A 16 7.74 7.12 -1.28
CA SER A 16 8.51 6.91 -2.50
C SER A 16 8.03 5.67 -3.25
N LEU A 17 7.68 4.61 -2.49
CA LEU A 17 7.12 3.37 -3.03
C LEU A 17 5.71 3.54 -3.64
N ARG A 18 4.94 4.56 -3.26
CA ARG A 18 3.63 4.85 -3.88
C ARG A 18 3.75 5.43 -5.29
N HIS A 19 4.89 6.03 -5.59
CA HIS A 19 5.19 6.62 -6.90
C HIS A 19 6.25 5.83 -7.68
N ALA A 20 6.82 4.78 -7.09
CA ALA A 20 7.77 3.91 -7.73
C ALA A 20 7.10 3.22 -8.93
N THR A 21 7.86 3.05 -10.01
CA THR A 21 7.39 2.25 -11.14
C THR A 21 7.26 0.78 -10.70
N PRO A 22 6.39 -0.03 -11.36
CA PRO A 22 6.21 -1.44 -11.02
C PRO A 22 7.52 -2.23 -10.94
N ASN A 23 8.50 -1.87 -11.78
CA ASN A 23 9.81 -2.52 -11.85
C ASN A 23 10.77 -2.08 -10.73
N GLU A 24 10.67 -0.83 -10.28
CA GLU A 24 11.43 -0.35 -9.12
C GLU A 24 10.86 -0.92 -7.82
N LEU A 25 9.53 -1.04 -7.75
CA LEU A 25 8.83 -1.62 -6.61
C LEU A 25 9.13 -3.12 -6.49
N SER A 26 9.11 -3.88 -7.59
CA SER A 26 9.46 -5.31 -7.57
C SER A 26 10.91 -5.54 -7.14
N ALA A 27 11.86 -4.77 -7.68
CA ALA A 27 13.28 -4.88 -7.31
C ALA A 27 13.54 -4.50 -5.84
N PHE A 28 12.76 -3.56 -5.29
CA PHE A 28 12.80 -3.25 -3.87
C PHE A 28 12.26 -4.41 -3.02
N LEU A 29 11.11 -4.98 -3.40
CA LEU A 29 10.49 -6.10 -2.71
C LEU A 29 11.39 -7.35 -2.72
N GLU A 30 12.07 -7.65 -3.82
CA GLU A 30 13.06 -8.73 -3.89
C GLU A 30 14.21 -8.52 -2.91
N ARG A 31 14.69 -7.28 -2.77
CA ARG A 31 15.79 -6.94 -1.84
C ARG A 31 15.39 -7.11 -0.38
N GLU A 32 14.14 -6.80 -0.06
CA GLU A 32 13.56 -6.97 1.28
C GLU A 32 13.10 -8.41 1.56
N HIS A 33 13.43 -9.37 0.68
CA HIS A 33 13.02 -10.78 0.80
C HIS A 33 11.50 -10.98 0.89
N ALA A 34 10.74 -10.16 0.16
CA ALA A 34 9.30 -10.33 0.02
C ALA A 34 8.92 -11.66 -0.65
N SER A 35 7.66 -12.08 -0.48
CA SER A 35 7.18 -13.31 -1.12
C SER A 35 7.16 -13.15 -2.65
N PRO A 36 7.38 -14.25 -3.40
CA PRO A 36 7.33 -14.21 -4.87
C PRO A 36 5.98 -13.70 -5.41
N ALA A 37 4.86 -14.02 -4.74
CA ALA A 37 3.54 -13.54 -5.16
C ALA A 37 3.39 -12.02 -4.97
N LEU A 38 3.97 -11.46 -3.90
CA LEU A 38 3.97 -10.02 -3.66
C LEU A 38 4.80 -9.27 -4.71
N THR A 39 5.97 -9.80 -5.06
CA THR A 39 6.80 -9.24 -6.15
C THR A 39 6.10 -9.34 -7.52
N SER A 40 5.48 -10.48 -7.81
CA SER A 40 4.71 -10.74 -9.05
C SER A 40 3.54 -9.76 -9.20
N ALA A 41 2.77 -9.55 -8.13
CA ALA A 41 1.66 -8.59 -8.15
C ALA A 41 2.13 -7.14 -8.25
N ALA A 42 3.26 -6.78 -7.63
CA ALA A 42 3.82 -5.44 -7.74
C ALA A 42 4.28 -5.12 -9.18
N ALA A 43 4.80 -6.12 -9.90
CA ALA A 43 5.25 -5.96 -11.28
C ALA A 43 4.09 -5.98 -12.30
N SER A 44 3.10 -6.86 -12.11
CA SER A 44 2.02 -7.11 -13.08
C SER A 44 0.72 -6.36 -12.78
N GLY A 45 0.51 -5.95 -11.53
CA GLY A 45 -0.77 -5.46 -11.02
C GLY A 45 -1.79 -6.57 -10.74
N ASP A 46 -1.45 -7.84 -10.94
CA ASP A 46 -2.34 -8.98 -10.67
C ASP A 46 -2.14 -9.52 -9.25
N SER A 47 -3.16 -9.37 -8.40
CA SER A 47 -3.14 -9.82 -7.00
C SER A 47 -3.65 -11.26 -6.80
N SER A 48 -3.93 -12.00 -7.87
CA SER A 48 -4.50 -13.36 -7.79
C SER A 48 -3.62 -14.34 -7.01
N GLU A 49 -2.30 -14.33 -7.26
CA GLU A 49 -1.34 -15.17 -6.53
C GLU A 49 -1.25 -14.77 -5.06
N LEU A 50 -1.32 -13.46 -4.79
CA LEU A 50 -1.29 -12.88 -3.45
C LEU A 50 -2.51 -13.29 -2.62
N PHE A 51 -3.69 -13.38 -3.25
CA PHE A 51 -4.90 -13.89 -2.61
C PHE A 51 -4.82 -15.38 -2.30
N ALA A 52 -4.15 -16.17 -3.13
CA ALA A 52 -3.92 -17.58 -2.85
C ALA A 52 -2.95 -17.77 -1.66
N GLU A 53 -1.93 -16.92 -1.54
CA GLU A 53 -0.93 -16.98 -0.46
C GLU A 53 -1.46 -16.47 0.89
N LEU A 54 -2.02 -15.26 0.93
CA LEU A 54 -2.44 -14.60 2.18
C LEU A 54 -3.89 -14.91 2.60
N GLY A 55 -4.66 -15.53 1.71
CA GLY A 55 -6.10 -15.67 1.86
C GLY A 55 -6.86 -14.42 1.40
N TYR A 56 -8.03 -14.65 0.81
CA TYR A 56 -8.85 -13.56 0.29
C TYR A 56 -9.68 -12.90 1.40
N THR A 57 -9.43 -11.61 1.64
CA THR A 57 -10.27 -10.78 2.52
C THR A 57 -10.80 -9.60 1.71
N VAL A 58 -12.13 -9.49 1.58
CA VAL A 58 -12.77 -8.35 0.91
C VAL A 58 -12.58 -7.11 1.77
N MET A 59 -11.69 -6.22 1.34
CA MET A 59 -11.55 -4.90 1.95
C MET A 59 -12.68 -4.00 1.43
N HIS A 60 -13.65 -3.69 2.29
CA HIS A 60 -14.69 -2.70 1.95
C HIS A 60 -14.05 -1.32 1.82
N VAL A 61 -14.32 -0.64 0.69
CA VAL A 61 -13.84 0.72 0.46
C VAL A 61 -14.38 1.63 1.58
N PRO A 62 -13.52 2.41 2.26
CA PRO A 62 -13.99 3.35 3.27
C PRO A 62 -14.97 4.33 2.63
N GLN A 63 -16.16 4.41 3.22
CA GLN A 63 -17.24 5.28 2.78
C GLN A 63 -16.87 6.73 3.12
N VAL A 64 -16.05 7.40 2.29
CA VAL A 64 -15.74 8.82 2.49
C VAL A 64 -16.76 9.67 1.71
N SER A 65 -17.87 10.00 2.36
CA SER A 65 -18.78 11.04 1.88
C SER A 65 -18.36 12.40 2.45
N GLN A 66 -17.50 13.12 1.75
CA GLN A 66 -17.28 14.54 2.06
C GLN A 66 -18.43 15.36 1.46
N TYR A 67 -19.43 15.68 2.29
CA TYR A 67 -20.40 16.74 1.97
C TYR A 67 -19.76 18.10 2.26
N PHE A 68 -19.34 18.79 1.21
CA PHE A 68 -18.94 20.20 1.29
C PHE A 68 -20.20 21.05 1.44
N PHE A 69 -20.62 21.32 2.68
CA PHE A 69 -21.58 22.40 2.96
C PHE A 69 -20.84 23.74 2.94
N GLY A 70 -20.68 24.29 1.74
CA GLY A 70 -20.29 25.68 1.57
C GLY A 70 -21.39 26.60 2.10
N THR A 71 -21.14 27.25 3.23
CA THR A 71 -21.96 28.36 3.73
C THR A 71 -21.53 29.63 3.01
N THR A 72 -22.32 30.10 2.05
CA THR A 72 -22.20 31.47 1.52
C THR A 72 -23.22 32.37 2.21
N SER A 73 -22.69 33.50 2.71
CA SER A 73 -23.34 34.57 3.47
C SER A 73 -24.47 35.29 2.76
#